data_AF-A0A518IKE2-F1
#
_entry.id   AF-A0A518IKE2-F1
#
_cell.length_a   1.000
_cell.length_b   1.000
_cell.length_c   1.000
_cell.angle_alpha   90.00
_cell.angle_beta   90.00
_cell.angle_gamma   90.00
#
_symmetry.space_group_name_H-M   'P 1'
#
loop_
_entity.id
_entity.type
_entity.pdbx_description
1 polymer ?
#
loop_
_entity_poly.entity_id
_entity_poly.type
_entity_poly.pdbx_seq_one_letter_code
_entity_poly.pdbx_strand_id
1 'polypeptide(L)'
;MDVTTFQCPHCQALLRMRSRQLGDSAFACPDCEQPLQLKQTPDGQWTIHQVSTSPDRPSSPPFSHKVRSGLKTLQRGGAFLIASPVLMSWIVAGTGAFLILLMMLLDRFPSETTQTEEQVASVSETHSDDSIESGGSTATKVAAPLQPVVEKQLSDPQPELELQQPLAEDHSVKAVPVDNERKLIAAIPEDIPPLIAQKPLPPAPLPAPATDVILALQIPIVEFRQPDEIPLKILIAQIEEMLDTEFQFAENIKDDPQLMETAVSVSRKNTTLEKLLTLILSKGALTYSVKSNKIHIQRMTSP
;
A
#
# COMPACT_ATOMS: atom_id res chain seq x y z
N MET A 1 -5.64 25.38 -6.99
CA MET A 1 -4.39 24.66 -6.69
C MET A 1 -3.54 24.76 -7.92
N ASP A 2 -2.38 25.39 -7.83
CA ASP A 2 -1.58 25.70 -9.02
C ASP A 2 -0.80 24.45 -9.45
N VAL A 3 -1.08 24.01 -10.68
CA VAL A 3 -0.40 22.89 -11.34
C VAL A 3 0.50 23.48 -12.40
N THR A 4 1.81 23.24 -12.28
CA THR A 4 2.79 23.63 -13.29
C THR A 4 3.12 22.42 -14.16
N THR A 5 3.25 22.66 -15.46
CA THR A 5 3.56 21.62 -16.44
C THR A 5 4.91 21.87 -17.08
N PHE A 6 5.74 20.84 -17.19
CA PHE A 6 7.06 20.91 -17.79
C PHE A 6 7.26 19.73 -18.75
N GLN A 7 8.16 19.87 -19.72
CA GLN A 7 8.55 18.76 -20.58
C GLN A 7 9.85 18.14 -20.08
N CYS A 8 9.89 16.81 -20.02
CA CYS A 8 11.12 16.09 -19.68
C CYS A 8 12.18 16.32 -20.77
N PRO A 9 13.41 16.76 -20.45
CA PRO A 9 14.45 16.97 -21.46
C PRO A 9 14.93 15.67 -22.13
N HIS A 10 14.66 14.51 -21.53
CA HIS A 10 15.09 13.21 -22.05
C HIS A 10 14.09 12.56 -23.02
N CYS A 11 12.83 12.48 -22.61
CA CYS A 11 11.79 11.77 -23.36
C CYS A 11 10.67 12.69 -23.89
N GLN A 12 10.76 14.00 -23.62
CA GLN A 12 9.74 15.00 -23.97
C GLN A 12 8.35 14.76 -23.35
N ALA A 13 8.24 13.83 -22.41
CA ALA A 13 6.99 13.58 -21.71
C ALA A 13 6.55 14.79 -20.87
N LEU A 14 5.24 15.04 -20.83
CA LEU A 14 4.65 16.19 -20.16
C LEU A 14 4.42 15.87 -18.68
N LEU A 15 5.28 16.41 -17.82
CA LEU A 15 5.26 16.23 -16.38
C LEU A 15 4.35 17.28 -15.73
N ARG A 16 3.46 16.85 -14.83
CA ARG A 16 2.56 17.72 -14.06
C ARG A 16 2.95 17.71 -12.59
N MET A 17 3.28 18.86 -12.04
CA MET A 17 3.69 18.98 -10.63
C MET A 17 2.76 19.91 -9.85
N ARG A 18 2.46 19.52 -8.60
CA ARG A 18 1.69 20.36 -7.65
C ARG A 18 2.66 21.21 -6.84
N SER A 19 2.38 22.52 -6.69
CA SER A 19 3.34 23.50 -6.14
C SER A 19 3.82 23.24 -4.69
N ARG A 20 3.21 22.29 -3.96
CA ARG A 20 3.58 21.98 -2.56
C ARG A 20 4.87 21.18 -2.38
N GLN A 21 5.49 20.69 -3.46
CA GLN A 21 6.73 19.88 -3.40
C GLN A 21 7.95 20.60 -4.00
N LEU A 22 7.95 21.94 -4.02
CA LEU A 22 9.03 22.75 -4.55
C LEU A 22 10.19 22.88 -3.54
N GLY A 23 11.07 21.89 -3.53
CA GLY A 23 12.40 21.96 -2.91
C GLY A 23 13.43 21.32 -3.84
N ASP A 24 14.73 21.55 -3.60
CA ASP A 24 15.87 21.07 -4.42
C ASP A 24 16.01 19.54 -4.54
N SER A 25 14.96 18.77 -4.25
CA SER A 25 14.92 17.32 -4.36
C SER A 25 15.02 16.87 -5.81
N ALA A 26 15.94 15.93 -6.06
CA ALA A 26 15.95 15.17 -7.29
C ALA A 26 14.80 14.16 -7.30
N PHE A 27 14.14 14.00 -8.45
CA PHE A 27 13.07 13.03 -8.68
C PHE A 27 13.29 12.32 -10.02
N ALA A 28 12.79 11.09 -10.16
CA ALA A 28 12.88 10.36 -11.41
C ALA A 28 11.69 10.67 -12.33
N CYS A 29 11.94 10.81 -13.63
CA CYS A 29 10.86 10.87 -14.61
C CYS A 29 10.07 9.54 -14.61
N PRO A 30 8.73 9.54 -14.54
CA PRO A 30 7.94 8.31 -14.55
C PRO A 30 8.01 7.55 -15.88
N ASP A 31 8.32 8.23 -16.98
CA ASP A 31 8.33 7.62 -18.32
C ASP A 31 9.72 7.06 -18.70
N CYS A 32 10.80 7.70 -18.26
CA CYS A 32 12.16 7.30 -18.65
C CYS A 32 13.13 7.04 -17.48
N GLU A 33 12.66 7.18 -16.24
CA GLU A 33 13.39 6.94 -14.99
C GLU A 33 14.65 7.80 -14.78
N GLN A 34 14.94 8.76 -15.68
CA GLN A 34 16.10 9.63 -15.55
C GLN A 34 15.95 10.61 -14.38
N PRO A 35 17.02 10.85 -13.59
CA PRO A 35 16.98 11.78 -12.47
C PRO A 35 16.95 13.23 -12.95
N LEU A 36 15.92 13.96 -12.52
CA LEU A 36 15.68 15.36 -12.82
C LEU A 36 15.75 16.18 -11.53
N GLN A 37 16.23 17.42 -11.63
CA GLN A 37 16.23 18.38 -10.53
C GLN A 37 15.57 19.69 -10.96
N LEU A 38 14.69 20.22 -10.12
CA LEU A 38 14.11 21.54 -10.30
C LEU A 38 15.03 22.58 -9.67
N LYS A 39 15.38 23.62 -10.43
CA LYS A 39 16.01 24.82 -9.89
C LYS A 39 15.15 26.04 -10.19
N GLN A 40 14.97 26.88 -9.18
CA GLN A 40 14.38 28.19 -9.36
C GLN A 40 15.44 29.13 -9.95
N THR A 41 15.16 29.71 -11.10
CA THR A 41 16.00 30.77 -11.67
C THR A 41 15.89 32.04 -10.83
N PRO A 42 16.88 32.94 -10.89
CA PRO A 42 16.83 34.23 -10.17
C PRO A 42 15.60 35.08 -10.55
N ASP A 43 14.99 34.85 -11.71
CA ASP A 43 13.77 35.50 -12.18
C ASP A 43 12.48 34.88 -11.59
N GLY A 44 12.61 33.89 -10.69
CA GLY A 44 11.50 33.23 -10.03
C GLY A 44 10.82 32.13 -10.85
N GLN A 45 11.30 31.82 -12.05
CA GLN A 45 10.78 30.74 -12.89
C GLN A 45 11.41 29.38 -12.50
N TRP A 46 10.68 28.29 -12.72
CA TRP A 46 11.18 26.94 -12.44
C TRP A 46 11.71 26.32 -13.73
N THR A 47 12.94 25.83 -13.68
CA THR A 47 13.58 25.13 -14.81
C THR A 47 14.04 23.74 -14.38
N ILE A 48 13.91 22.77 -15.27
CA ILE A 48 14.35 21.38 -15.05
C ILE A 48 15.76 21.24 -15.61
N HIS A 49 16.70 20.84 -14.76
CA HIS A 49 18.05 20.49 -15.16
C HIS A 49 18.28 18.99 -15.01
N GLN A 50 18.99 18.41 -15.98
CA GLN A 50 19.52 17.06 -15.87
C GLN A 50 20.65 17.03 -14.84
N VAL A 51 20.56 16.10 -13.89
CA VAL A 51 21.69 15.81 -13.00
C VAL A 51 22.61 14.87 -13.77
N SER A 52 23.59 15.42 -14.49
CA SER A 52 24.66 14.64 -15.09
C SER A 52 25.45 13.97 -13.96
N THR A 53 25.26 12.66 -13.78
CA THR A 53 26.12 11.84 -12.95
C THR A 53 27.52 11.89 -13.56
N SER A 54 28.41 12.69 -12.96
CA SER A 54 29.84 12.71 -13.31
C SER A 54 30.41 11.30 -13.17
N PRO A 55 31.06 10.73 -14.21
CA PRO A 55 31.65 9.41 -14.13
C PRO A 55 33.06 9.54 -13.56
N ASP A 56 33.19 9.56 -12.22
CA ASP A 56 34.49 9.30 -11.61
C ASP A 56 34.36 8.88 -10.14
N ARG A 57 34.14 7.58 -9.92
CA ARG A 57 34.93 6.76 -8.98
C ARG A 57 34.49 5.30 -8.98
N PRO A 58 35.44 4.36 -8.74
CA PRO A 58 35.25 2.95 -8.99
C PRO A 58 34.37 2.29 -7.93
N SER A 59 33.46 1.47 -8.44
CA SER A 59 32.95 0.21 -7.88
C SER A 59 33.20 -0.04 -6.39
N SER A 60 32.14 0.11 -5.59
CA SER A 60 31.95 -0.64 -4.35
C SER A 60 30.56 -1.32 -4.40
N PRO A 61 30.42 -2.52 -3.80
CA PRO A 61 29.35 -3.47 -4.12
C PRO A 61 27.95 -3.02 -3.64
N PRO A 62 26.87 -3.59 -4.21
CA PRO A 62 25.50 -3.10 -4.06
C PRO A 62 24.85 -3.65 -2.78
N PHE A 63 25.34 -3.26 -1.62
CA PHE A 63 24.62 -3.51 -0.37
C PHE A 63 24.83 -2.34 0.58
N SER A 64 23.72 -1.82 1.14
CA SER A 64 23.65 -0.86 2.27
C SER A 64 23.38 0.61 1.93
N HIS A 65 22.19 0.95 1.42
CA HIS A 65 21.64 2.31 1.52
C HIS A 65 20.14 2.33 1.81
N LYS A 66 19.69 1.66 2.87
CA LYS A 66 18.43 1.98 3.57
C LYS A 66 18.56 1.87 5.09
N VAL A 67 19.63 2.43 5.67
CA VAL A 67 19.72 2.66 7.12
C VAL A 67 20.37 4.02 7.36
N ARG A 68 19.70 5.11 6.95
CA ARG A 68 20.17 6.47 7.34
C ARG A 68 19.10 7.55 7.49
N SER A 69 17.81 7.23 7.37
CA SER A 69 16.73 8.17 7.65
C SER A 69 16.13 8.06 9.07
N GLY A 70 16.45 7.02 9.85
CA GLY A 70 15.87 6.81 11.19
C GLY A 70 16.65 7.41 12.37
N LEU A 71 17.90 7.83 12.20
CA LEU A 71 18.74 8.22 13.34
C LEU A 71 18.57 9.69 13.79
N LYS A 72 17.93 10.55 12.98
CA LYS A 72 17.73 11.96 13.33
C LYS A 72 16.45 12.23 14.14
N THR A 73 15.49 11.31 14.17
CA THR A 73 14.28 11.44 15.00
C THR A 73 14.50 10.96 16.43
N LEU A 74 15.47 10.08 16.67
CA LEU A 74 15.80 9.60 18.02
C LEU A 74 16.64 10.61 18.84
N GLN A 75 17.42 11.45 18.16
CA GLN A 75 18.27 12.45 18.83
C GLN A 75 17.46 13.61 19.46
N ARG A 76 16.20 13.83 19.05
CA ARG A 76 15.32 14.84 19.65
C ARG A 76 14.47 14.32 20.82
N GLY A 77 14.34 13.00 20.96
CA GLY A 77 13.66 12.34 22.09
C GLY A 77 14.57 12.03 23.28
N GLY A 78 15.88 11.95 23.08
CA GLY A 78 16.85 11.61 24.14
C GLY A 78 17.03 12.67 25.24
N ALA A 79 16.63 13.92 25.00
CA ALA A 79 16.74 14.99 26.00
C ALA A 79 15.67 14.92 27.11
N PHE A 80 14.55 14.20 26.89
CA PHE A 80 13.49 14.06 27.89
C PHE A 80 13.73 12.92 28.89
N LEU A 81 14.64 11.99 28.60
CA LEU A 81 14.96 10.86 29.49
C LEU A 81 15.96 11.21 30.60
N ILE A 82 16.61 12.37 30.54
CA ILE A 82 17.61 12.80 31.54
C ILE A 82 16.96 13.56 32.72
N ALA A 83 15.70 13.98 32.58
CA ALA A 83 15.04 14.88 33.55
C ALA A 83 14.21 14.17 34.65
N SER A 84 14.05 12.84 34.62
CA SER A 84 13.21 12.13 35.60
C SER A 84 13.92 10.94 36.25
N PRO A 85 14.39 11.06 37.50
CA PRO A 85 15.03 9.96 38.23
C PRO A 85 14.10 8.77 38.48
N VAL A 86 12.77 9.00 38.45
CA VAL A 86 11.77 7.93 38.59
C VAL A 86 11.75 7.06 37.33
N LEU A 87 11.89 7.63 36.14
CA LEU A 87 11.87 6.83 34.90
C LEU A 87 13.11 5.94 34.78
N MET A 88 14.26 6.43 35.24
CA MET A 88 15.49 5.63 35.34
C MET A 88 15.36 4.47 36.32
N SER A 89 14.66 4.64 37.45
CA SER A 89 14.47 3.53 38.40
C SER A 89 13.60 2.41 37.82
N TRP A 90 12.57 2.76 37.04
CA TRP A 90 11.74 1.77 36.33
C TRP A 90 12.49 1.04 35.22
N ILE A 91 13.35 1.73 34.47
CA ILE A 91 14.16 1.09 33.42
C ILE A 91 15.17 0.12 34.04
N VAL A 92 15.85 0.52 35.12
CA VAL A 92 16.84 -0.34 35.81
C VAL A 92 16.15 -1.52 36.50
N ALA A 93 15.00 -1.30 37.15
CA ALA A 93 14.23 -2.39 37.75
C ALA A 93 13.69 -3.37 36.70
N GLY A 94 13.18 -2.85 35.58
CA GLY A 94 12.67 -3.65 34.46
C GLY A 94 13.76 -4.49 33.78
N THR A 95 14.93 -3.90 33.52
CA THR A 95 16.07 -4.64 32.94
C THR A 95 16.62 -5.69 33.89
N GLY A 96 16.67 -5.42 35.21
CA GLY A 96 17.05 -6.41 36.21
C GLY A 96 16.08 -7.60 36.27
N ALA A 97 14.77 -7.33 36.31
CA ALA A 97 13.76 -8.39 36.32
C ALA A 97 13.79 -9.24 35.04
N PHE A 98 14.00 -8.60 33.89
CA PHE A 98 14.13 -9.29 32.60
C PHE A 98 15.36 -10.20 32.54
N LEU A 99 16.53 -9.75 33.05
CA LEU A 99 17.73 -10.58 33.10
C LEU A 99 17.58 -11.79 34.03
N ILE A 100 16.92 -11.63 35.17
CA ILE A 100 16.63 -12.75 36.09
C ILE A 100 15.68 -13.75 35.43
N LEU A 101 14.64 -13.27 34.74
CA LEU A 101 13.72 -14.12 33.98
C LEU A 101 14.45 -14.89 32.87
N LEU A 102 15.36 -14.22 32.15
CA LEU A 102 16.16 -14.84 31.09
C LEU A 102 17.06 -15.94 31.64
N MET A 103 17.72 -15.70 32.78
CA MET A 103 18.53 -16.71 33.47
C MET A 103 17.66 -17.91 33.91
N MET A 104 16.47 -17.69 34.47
CA MET A 104 15.55 -18.78 34.82
C MET A 104 15.06 -19.60 33.61
N LEU A 105 14.90 -18.96 32.45
CA LEU A 105 14.52 -19.64 31.21
C LEU A 105 15.67 -20.44 30.62
N LEU A 106 16.91 -19.96 30.74
CA LEU A 106 18.10 -20.65 30.28
C LEU A 106 18.49 -21.84 31.18
N ASP A 107 18.29 -21.72 32.50
CA ASP A 107 18.57 -22.79 33.48
C ASP A 107 17.60 -23.98 33.34
N ARG A 108 16.49 -23.80 32.62
CA ARG A 108 15.51 -24.86 32.32
C ARG A 108 15.89 -25.75 31.14
N PHE A 109 17.00 -25.49 30.46
CA PHE A 109 17.58 -26.42 29.49
C PHE A 109 18.69 -27.21 30.20
N PRO A 110 18.38 -28.36 30.82
CA PRO A 110 19.44 -29.23 31.30
C PRO A 110 20.29 -29.62 30.09
N SER A 111 21.55 -29.18 30.10
CA SER A 111 22.57 -29.67 29.18
C SER A 111 22.65 -31.18 29.35
N GLU A 112 22.05 -31.93 28.42
CA GLU A 112 22.42 -33.32 28.19
C GLU A 112 23.92 -33.34 27.94
N THR A 113 24.65 -33.73 28.99
CA THR A 113 26.09 -33.90 28.95
C THR A 113 26.34 -35.16 28.17
N THR A 114 26.61 -35.00 26.89
CA THR A 114 27.14 -36.01 26.00
C THR A 114 28.39 -36.62 26.64
N GLN A 115 28.26 -37.84 27.16
CA GLN A 115 29.40 -38.66 27.57
C GLN A 115 30.17 -39.06 26.30
N THR A 116 31.32 -38.43 26.11
CA THR A 116 32.37 -38.88 25.20
C THR A 116 33.45 -39.55 26.03
N GLU A 117 33.53 -40.87 25.88
CA GLU A 117 34.80 -41.62 25.69
C GLU A 117 35.71 -41.83 26.92
N GLU A 118 35.60 -43.00 27.54
CA GLU A 118 36.80 -43.77 27.90
C GLU A 118 36.59 -45.25 27.54
N GLN A 119 37.42 -45.69 26.60
CA GLN A 119 37.44 -46.96 25.90
C GLN A 119 38.42 -47.91 26.60
N VAL A 120 37.95 -49.02 27.19
CA VAL A 120 38.80 -50.20 27.48
C VAL A 120 38.00 -51.50 27.25
N ALA A 121 38.67 -52.43 26.56
CA ALA A 121 38.20 -53.65 25.92
C ALA A 121 37.61 -54.76 26.82
N SER A 122 36.71 -55.57 26.24
CA SER A 122 36.53 -57.04 26.42
C SER A 122 35.27 -57.49 25.66
N VAL A 123 35.34 -58.03 24.43
CA VAL A 123 35.47 -59.47 24.03
C VAL A 123 34.25 -60.36 24.34
N SER A 124 33.78 -61.05 23.26
CA SER A 124 32.83 -62.19 23.15
C SER A 124 31.33 -61.87 23.26
N GLU A 125 30.38 -62.45 22.49
CA GLU A 125 30.34 -63.52 21.48
C GLU A 125 28.97 -63.46 20.73
N THR A 126 29.00 -63.69 19.42
CA THR A 126 28.12 -64.59 18.62
C THR A 126 26.61 -64.75 18.90
N HIS A 127 25.75 -64.29 17.97
CA HIS A 127 24.60 -65.04 17.36
C HIS A 127 23.93 -64.12 16.30
N SER A 128 24.03 -64.38 14.99
CA SER A 128 23.21 -65.27 14.13
C SER A 128 21.79 -64.77 13.83
N ASP A 129 21.54 -64.56 12.52
CA ASP A 129 20.28 -64.55 11.76
C ASP A 129 19.24 -63.46 12.12
N ASP A 130 18.57 -62.78 11.20
CA ASP A 130 17.99 -63.27 9.95
C ASP A 130 17.75 -62.12 8.94
N SER A 131 17.61 -62.53 7.68
CA SER A 131 17.29 -61.75 6.49
C SER A 131 15.85 -61.17 6.55
N ILE A 132 15.53 -60.10 5.83
CA ILE A 132 14.74 -60.08 4.57
C ILE A 132 14.59 -58.56 4.25
N GLU A 133 15.22 -57.99 3.22
CA GLU A 133 14.89 -57.97 1.77
C GLU A 133 13.45 -57.53 1.41
N SER A 134 13.35 -56.42 0.67
CA SER A 134 12.33 -56.07 -0.36
C SER A 134 12.04 -54.56 -0.26
N GLY A 135 12.40 -53.69 -1.20
CA GLY A 135 12.35 -53.87 -2.66
C GLY A 135 11.12 -53.12 -3.17
N GLY A 136 11.31 -52.04 -3.95
CA GLY A 136 10.18 -51.27 -4.46
C GLY A 136 10.51 -49.96 -5.17
N SER A 137 11.42 -50.02 -6.14
CA SER A 137 11.70 -48.94 -7.10
C SER A 137 10.65 -48.96 -8.22
N THR A 138 10.04 -47.81 -8.55
CA THR A 138 9.54 -47.56 -9.91
C THR A 138 9.67 -46.08 -10.27
N ALA A 139 10.73 -45.78 -11.02
CA ALA A 139 10.76 -44.67 -11.96
C ALA A 139 9.90 -45.04 -13.19
N THR A 140 9.13 -44.10 -13.73
CA THR A 140 8.60 -44.21 -15.10
C THR A 140 8.79 -42.88 -15.82
N LYS A 141 9.38 -43.02 -17.01
CA LYS A 141 9.91 -42.04 -17.94
C LYS A 141 9.11 -42.17 -19.24
N VAL A 142 8.44 -41.12 -19.70
CA VAL A 142 7.96 -40.94 -21.10
C VAL A 142 7.85 -39.41 -21.32
N ALA A 143 8.83 -38.75 -21.94
CA ALA A 143 8.99 -38.50 -23.38
C ALA A 143 7.93 -37.55 -24.00
N ALA A 144 8.41 -36.39 -24.47
CA ALA A 144 7.72 -35.35 -25.25
C ALA A 144 7.42 -35.80 -26.69
N PRO A 145 6.62 -35.07 -27.51
CA PRO A 145 7.18 -33.94 -28.28
C PRO A 145 6.24 -32.75 -28.63
N LEU A 146 6.89 -31.62 -28.94
CA LEU A 146 6.58 -30.47 -29.82
C LEU A 146 5.24 -30.45 -30.60
N GLN A 147 4.56 -29.29 -30.65
CA GLN A 147 4.52 -28.39 -31.82
C GLN A 147 3.67 -27.09 -31.60
N PRO A 148 3.86 -26.05 -32.46
CA PRO A 148 3.44 -24.65 -32.25
C PRO A 148 2.26 -24.22 -33.17
N VAL A 149 2.04 -22.90 -33.30
CA VAL A 149 1.12 -22.18 -34.24
C VAL A 149 -0.30 -22.06 -33.65
N VAL A 150 -0.87 -20.86 -33.44
CA VAL A 150 -1.42 -19.97 -34.48
C VAL A 150 -1.43 -18.51 -34.00
N GLU A 151 -0.80 -17.70 -34.83
CA GLU A 151 -0.91 -16.26 -35.00
C GLU A 151 -2.33 -15.85 -35.45
N LYS A 152 -2.96 -14.90 -34.75
CA LYS A 152 -4.09 -14.15 -35.33
C LYS A 152 -4.07 -12.70 -34.89
N GLN A 153 -3.34 -11.95 -35.72
CA GLN A 153 -3.45 -10.53 -35.96
C GLN A 153 -4.81 -10.23 -36.64
N LEU A 154 -5.61 -9.34 -36.05
CA LEU A 154 -6.66 -8.56 -36.72
C LEU A 154 -7.16 -7.51 -35.70
N SER A 155 -6.63 -6.29 -35.76
CA SER A 155 -7.27 -5.12 -36.40
C SER A 155 -8.22 -4.37 -35.46
N ASP A 156 -7.76 -3.17 -35.11
CA ASP A 156 -8.50 -1.98 -34.71
C ASP A 156 -9.82 -1.81 -35.50
N PRO A 157 -10.86 -1.18 -34.91
CA PRO A 157 -10.99 0.26 -35.17
C PRO A 157 -11.48 1.11 -33.98
N GLN A 158 -10.65 2.09 -33.67
CA GLN A 158 -10.88 3.45 -33.19
C GLN A 158 -12.27 4.03 -33.53
N PRO A 159 -13.07 4.45 -32.52
CA PRO A 159 -14.22 5.32 -32.73
C PRO A 159 -13.77 6.77 -32.85
N GLU A 160 -13.97 7.31 -34.04
CA GLU A 160 -13.91 8.72 -34.41
C GLU A 160 -14.93 9.52 -33.58
N LEU A 161 -14.44 10.34 -32.64
CA LEU A 161 -15.29 11.21 -31.83
C LEU A 161 -15.30 12.59 -32.49
N GLU A 162 -16.30 12.79 -33.35
CA GLU A 162 -16.62 14.06 -33.99
C GLU A 162 -16.78 15.19 -32.95
N LEU A 163 -15.96 16.22 -33.14
CA LEU A 163 -15.97 17.45 -32.37
C LEU A 163 -17.13 18.33 -32.86
N GLN A 164 -18.27 18.34 -32.15
CA GLN A 164 -19.32 19.32 -32.40
C GLN A 164 -18.94 20.66 -31.75
N GLN A 165 -18.47 21.61 -32.57
CA GLN A 165 -18.38 23.03 -32.24
C GLN A 165 -19.78 23.67 -32.33
N PRO A 166 -20.26 24.39 -31.29
CA PRO A 166 -21.42 25.25 -31.42
C PRO A 166 -21.05 26.53 -32.14
N LEU A 167 -21.80 26.76 -33.22
CA LEU A 167 -21.84 27.96 -34.07
C LEU A 167 -22.04 29.22 -33.20
N ALA A 168 -21.14 30.20 -33.35
CA ALA A 168 -21.32 31.53 -32.79
C ALA A 168 -22.40 32.27 -33.58
N GLU A 169 -23.52 32.61 -32.93
CA GLU A 169 -24.52 33.51 -33.49
C GLU A 169 -24.09 34.97 -33.28
N ASP A 170 -23.66 35.57 -34.37
CA ASP A 170 -23.40 37.00 -34.56
C ASP A 170 -24.74 37.78 -34.56
N HIS A 171 -25.07 38.40 -33.43
CA HIS A 171 -26.16 39.38 -33.37
C HIS A 171 -25.60 40.79 -33.54
N SER A 172 -25.53 41.20 -34.80
CA SER A 172 -25.33 42.57 -35.24
C SER A 172 -26.49 43.47 -34.76
N VAL A 173 -26.24 44.33 -33.78
CA VAL A 173 -27.18 45.37 -33.36
C VAL A 173 -26.89 46.65 -34.14
N LYS A 174 -27.86 46.97 -35.00
CA LYS A 174 -28.05 48.23 -35.74
C LYS A 174 -27.83 49.46 -34.85
N ALA A 175 -26.93 50.33 -35.28
CA ALA A 175 -26.87 51.71 -34.81
C ALA A 175 -28.04 52.53 -35.40
N VAL A 176 -28.74 53.26 -34.53
CA VAL A 176 -29.58 54.40 -34.92
C VAL A 176 -29.22 55.55 -33.98
N PRO A 177 -28.83 56.73 -34.51
CA PRO A 177 -28.62 57.93 -33.70
C PRO A 177 -29.96 58.64 -33.50
N VAL A 178 -30.08 59.48 -32.47
CA VAL A 178 -30.69 60.82 -32.53
C VAL A 178 -30.86 61.36 -31.10
N ASP A 179 -30.30 62.56 -30.94
CA ASP A 179 -30.57 63.57 -29.93
C ASP A 179 -31.96 63.49 -29.29
N ASN A 180 -31.99 63.56 -27.97
CA ASN A 180 -32.97 64.36 -27.26
C ASN A 180 -32.47 64.60 -25.83
N GLU A 181 -32.06 65.85 -25.59
CA GLU A 181 -31.92 66.43 -24.26
C GLU A 181 -33.26 66.35 -23.52
N ARG A 182 -33.47 65.27 -22.76
CA ARG A 182 -34.48 65.22 -21.71
C ARG A 182 -33.76 65.05 -20.40
N LYS A 183 -33.82 66.10 -19.56
CA LYS A 183 -33.58 66.03 -18.12
C LYS A 183 -34.45 64.90 -17.54
N LEU A 184 -33.85 63.72 -17.42
CA LEU A 184 -34.40 62.60 -16.66
C LEU A 184 -34.11 62.89 -15.19
N ILE A 185 -35.09 63.45 -14.49
CA ILE A 185 -35.12 63.42 -13.04
C ILE A 185 -35.44 61.97 -12.67
N ALA A 186 -34.39 61.16 -12.49
CA ALA A 186 -34.51 59.82 -11.97
C ALA A 186 -34.86 59.94 -10.48
N ALA A 187 -36.17 59.94 -10.17
CA ALA A 187 -36.62 59.65 -8.81
C ALA A 187 -36.24 58.20 -8.51
N ILE A 188 -35.21 58.01 -7.68
CA ILE A 188 -34.81 56.71 -7.16
C ILE A 188 -35.93 56.27 -6.20
N PRO A 189 -36.68 55.20 -6.49
CA PRO A 189 -37.64 54.65 -5.55
C PRO A 189 -36.86 53.99 -4.41
N GLU A 190 -37.00 54.48 -3.18
CA GLU A 190 -36.23 54.02 -2.00
C GLU A 190 -36.69 52.68 -1.41
N ASP A 191 -37.67 51.98 -1.97
CA ASP A 191 -38.20 50.74 -1.39
C ASP A 191 -38.40 49.64 -2.44
N ILE A 192 -37.29 49.10 -2.95
CA ILE A 192 -37.31 47.78 -3.61
C ILE A 192 -36.69 46.79 -2.63
N PRO A 193 -37.47 45.86 -2.04
CA PRO A 193 -36.91 44.83 -1.19
C PRO A 193 -35.84 44.05 -1.98
N PRO A 194 -34.68 43.72 -1.37
CA PRO A 194 -33.61 43.07 -2.08
C PRO A 194 -34.13 41.77 -2.70
N LEU A 195 -34.01 41.65 -4.03
CA LEU A 195 -34.25 40.39 -4.73
C LEU A 195 -33.15 39.42 -4.30
N ILE A 196 -33.41 38.70 -3.21
CA ILE A 196 -32.56 37.60 -2.76
C ILE A 196 -32.75 36.49 -3.79
N ALA A 197 -31.85 36.42 -4.77
CA ALA A 197 -31.73 35.27 -5.65
C ALA A 197 -31.47 34.05 -4.76
N GLN A 198 -32.51 33.23 -4.53
CA GLN A 198 -32.36 31.98 -3.80
C GLN A 198 -31.42 31.09 -4.60
N LYS A 199 -30.24 30.82 -4.03
CA LYS A 199 -29.25 29.92 -4.62
C LYS A 199 -29.95 28.57 -4.84
N PRO A 200 -29.97 28.04 -6.09
CA PRO A 200 -30.59 26.75 -6.37
C PRO A 200 -30.05 25.71 -5.39
N LEU A 201 -30.97 24.98 -4.74
CA LEU A 201 -30.61 23.93 -3.81
C LEU A 201 -29.75 22.89 -4.58
N PRO A 202 -28.59 22.47 -4.04
CA PRO A 202 -27.79 21.46 -4.71
C PRO A 202 -28.64 20.21 -4.97
N PRO A 203 -28.57 19.62 -6.17
CA PRO A 203 -29.27 18.37 -6.44
C PRO A 203 -28.82 17.31 -5.42
N ALA A 204 -29.77 16.49 -4.97
CA ALA A 204 -29.49 15.42 -4.02
C ALA A 204 -28.36 14.53 -4.57
N PRO A 205 -27.40 14.10 -3.73
CA PRO A 205 -26.35 13.18 -4.14
C PRO A 205 -26.98 11.92 -4.76
N LEU A 206 -26.54 11.56 -5.96
CA LEU A 206 -26.92 10.29 -6.55
C LEU A 206 -26.37 9.14 -5.70
N PRO A 207 -27.13 8.04 -5.52
CA PRO A 207 -26.62 6.87 -4.80
C PRO A 207 -25.40 6.31 -5.54
N ALA A 208 -24.32 6.06 -4.79
CA ALA A 208 -23.11 5.46 -5.34
C ALA A 208 -23.43 4.05 -5.90
N PRO A 209 -22.78 3.65 -7.01
CA PRO A 209 -22.94 2.30 -7.54
C PRO A 209 -22.46 1.27 -6.52
N ALA A 210 -23.25 0.22 -6.30
CA ALA A 210 -22.88 -0.85 -5.38
C ALA A 210 -21.68 -1.63 -5.94
N THR A 211 -20.61 -1.75 -5.12
CA THR A 211 -19.41 -2.53 -5.46
C THR A 211 -19.75 -4.02 -5.51
N ASP A 212 -19.35 -4.72 -6.58
CA ASP A 212 -19.43 -6.17 -6.65
C ASP A 212 -18.27 -6.77 -5.83
N VAL A 213 -18.61 -7.36 -4.68
CA VAL A 213 -17.64 -7.91 -3.72
C VAL A 213 -16.85 -9.08 -4.32
N ILE A 214 -17.47 -9.91 -5.14
CA ILE A 214 -16.81 -11.08 -5.72
C ILE A 214 -15.72 -10.63 -6.70
N LEU A 215 -16.04 -9.61 -7.51
CA LEU A 215 -15.08 -9.02 -8.44
C LEU A 215 -13.96 -8.29 -7.67
N ALA A 216 -14.31 -7.52 -6.64
CA ALA A 216 -13.36 -6.74 -5.86
C ALA A 216 -12.34 -7.63 -5.11
N LEU A 217 -12.77 -8.81 -4.64
CA LEU A 217 -11.89 -9.78 -3.99
C LEU A 217 -10.82 -10.37 -4.95
N GLN A 218 -11.09 -10.38 -6.26
CA GLN A 218 -10.19 -10.92 -7.28
C GLN A 218 -9.17 -9.90 -7.79
N ILE A 219 -9.21 -8.64 -7.32
CA ILE A 219 -8.28 -7.60 -7.76
C ILE A 219 -6.83 -8.04 -7.45
N PRO A 220 -5.93 -8.04 -8.46
CA PRO A 220 -4.54 -8.46 -8.28
C PRO A 220 -3.74 -7.40 -7.54
N ILE A 221 -2.95 -7.84 -6.56
CA ILE A 221 -2.06 -7.03 -5.75
C ILE A 221 -0.63 -7.50 -6.03
N VAL A 222 0.18 -6.61 -6.61
CA VAL A 222 1.58 -6.88 -6.97
C VAL A 222 2.39 -7.27 -5.73
N GLU A 223 2.26 -6.47 -4.66
CA GLU A 223 2.96 -6.72 -3.41
C GLU A 223 2.21 -6.10 -2.23
N PHE A 224 1.94 -6.92 -1.21
CA PHE A 224 1.44 -6.50 0.09
C PHE A 224 2.55 -6.69 1.11
N ARG A 225 2.98 -5.61 1.77
CA ARG A 225 3.97 -5.64 2.84
C ARG A 225 3.44 -4.93 4.07
N GLN A 226 3.33 -5.69 5.15
CA GLN A 226 3.07 -5.15 6.47
C GLN A 226 4.40 -5.10 7.25
N PRO A 227 4.84 -3.91 7.71
CA PRO A 227 6.14 -3.76 8.35
C PRO A 227 6.16 -4.30 9.79
N ASP A 228 5.08 -4.09 10.54
CA ASP A 228 4.97 -4.43 11.95
C ASP A 228 3.77 -5.35 12.19
N GLU A 229 3.81 -6.12 13.27
CA GLU A 229 2.65 -6.89 13.73
C GLU A 229 1.55 -5.93 14.21
N ILE A 230 0.35 -6.07 13.67
CA ILE A 230 -0.80 -5.25 14.07
C ILE A 230 -1.98 -6.15 14.47
N PRO A 231 -2.87 -5.68 15.36
CA PRO A 231 -4.07 -6.41 15.73
C PRO A 231 -4.92 -6.80 14.53
N LEU A 232 -5.47 -8.02 14.55
CA LEU A 232 -6.32 -8.57 13.50
C LEU A 232 -7.49 -7.63 13.14
N LYS A 233 -8.11 -7.00 14.15
CA LYS A 233 -9.18 -6.01 13.94
C LYS A 233 -8.80 -4.87 12.99
N ILE A 234 -7.55 -4.40 13.05
CA ILE A 234 -7.08 -3.27 12.24
C ILE A 234 -6.91 -3.73 10.79
N LEU A 235 -6.34 -4.92 10.58
CA LEU A 235 -6.23 -5.51 9.25
C LEU A 235 -7.58 -5.74 8.61
N ILE A 236 -8.55 -6.25 9.37
CA ILE A 236 -9.91 -6.47 8.85
C ILE A 236 -10.56 -5.14 8.46
N ALA A 237 -10.51 -4.13 9.33
CA ALA A 237 -11.05 -2.80 9.03
C ALA A 237 -10.41 -2.16 7.78
N GLN A 238 -9.11 -2.35 7.58
CA GLN A 238 -8.43 -1.87 6.37
C GLN A 238 -8.94 -2.57 5.10
N ILE A 239 -9.25 -3.87 5.17
CA ILE A 239 -9.81 -4.60 4.02
C ILE A 239 -11.27 -4.19 3.79
N GLU A 240 -12.06 -3.95 4.84
CA GLU A 240 -13.42 -3.39 4.74
C GLU A 240 -13.40 -2.05 4.00
N GLU A 241 -12.47 -1.15 4.35
CA GLU A 241 -12.27 0.14 3.68
C GLU A 241 -11.89 -0.04 2.20
N MET A 242 -11.00 -1.00 1.89
CA MET A 242 -10.61 -1.29 0.51
C MET A 242 -11.76 -1.88 -0.34
N LEU A 243 -12.69 -2.60 0.28
CA LEU A 243 -13.84 -3.22 -0.38
C LEU A 243 -15.09 -2.34 -0.39
N ASP A 244 -15.08 -1.23 0.36
CA ASP A 244 -16.26 -0.40 0.63
C ASP A 244 -17.47 -1.26 1.08
N THR A 245 -17.19 -2.28 1.92
CA THR A 245 -18.18 -3.28 2.34
C THR A 245 -17.95 -3.68 3.79
N GLU A 246 -18.99 -3.59 4.62
CA GLU A 246 -18.98 -4.03 6.02
C GLU A 246 -18.97 -5.56 6.13
N PHE A 247 -18.13 -6.10 7.01
CA PHE A 247 -18.08 -7.53 7.27
C PHE A 247 -19.05 -7.92 8.39
N GLN A 248 -19.70 -9.06 8.21
CA GLN A 248 -20.62 -9.63 9.17
C GLN A 248 -19.94 -10.75 9.95
N PHE A 249 -19.68 -10.51 11.22
CA PHE A 249 -19.10 -11.51 12.11
C PHE A 249 -20.19 -12.37 12.73
N ALA A 250 -19.96 -13.68 12.79
CA ALA A 250 -20.79 -14.57 13.59
C ALA A 250 -20.71 -14.20 15.08
N GLU A 251 -21.79 -14.46 15.83
CA GLU A 251 -21.94 -14.06 17.24
C GLU A 251 -20.77 -14.57 18.10
N ASN A 252 -20.34 -15.82 17.88
CA ASN A 252 -19.24 -16.48 18.58
C ASN A 252 -17.83 -15.90 18.32
N ILE A 253 -17.70 -14.93 17.42
CA ILE A 253 -16.46 -14.20 17.14
C ILE A 253 -16.53 -12.79 17.67
N LYS A 254 -17.68 -12.14 17.50
CA LYS A 254 -17.91 -10.76 17.91
C LYS A 254 -17.64 -10.56 19.42
N ASP A 255 -17.92 -11.59 20.21
CA ASP A 255 -17.75 -11.58 21.66
C ASP A 255 -16.35 -12.05 22.13
N ASP A 256 -15.43 -12.38 21.22
CA ASP A 256 -14.07 -12.82 21.56
C ASP A 256 -13.03 -11.71 21.30
N PRO A 257 -12.79 -10.81 22.28
CA PRO A 257 -11.86 -9.70 22.10
C PRO A 257 -10.42 -10.18 21.94
N GLN A 258 -10.03 -11.31 22.53
CA GLN A 258 -8.66 -11.82 22.44
C GLN A 258 -8.31 -12.19 21.01
N LEU A 259 -9.26 -12.78 20.28
CA LEU A 259 -9.07 -13.11 18.88
C LEU A 259 -8.85 -11.86 18.01
N MET A 260 -9.60 -10.79 18.27
CA MET A 260 -9.51 -9.53 17.52
C MET A 260 -8.24 -8.73 17.83
N GLU A 261 -7.70 -8.85 19.04
CA GLU A 261 -6.42 -8.25 19.45
C GLU A 261 -5.20 -9.09 19.08
N THR A 262 -5.38 -10.27 18.49
CA THR A 262 -4.26 -11.14 18.10
C THR A 262 -3.38 -10.39 17.09
N ALA A 263 -2.09 -10.26 17.41
CA ALA A 263 -1.12 -9.60 16.56
C ALA A 263 -0.80 -10.49 15.35
N VAL A 264 -0.97 -9.96 14.15
CA VAL A 264 -0.75 -10.68 12.90
C VAL A 264 0.18 -9.87 12.02
N SER A 265 1.13 -10.54 11.37
CA SER A 265 1.98 -9.97 10.31
C SER A 265 1.82 -10.78 9.02
N VAL A 266 1.54 -10.09 7.92
CA VAL A 266 1.36 -10.70 6.60
C VAL A 266 2.18 -9.96 5.55
N SER A 267 2.91 -10.72 4.74
CA SER A 267 3.64 -10.22 3.58
C SER A 267 3.51 -11.21 2.43
N ARG A 268 3.08 -10.73 1.26
CA ARG A 268 2.86 -11.55 0.06
C ARG A 268 3.13 -10.75 -1.21
N LYS A 269 3.70 -11.41 -2.21
CA LYS A 269 3.84 -10.92 -3.58
C LYS A 269 2.84 -11.64 -4.49
N ASN A 270 2.38 -10.98 -5.55
CA ASN A 270 1.47 -11.51 -6.57
C ASN A 270 0.25 -12.20 -5.94
N THR A 271 -0.46 -11.48 -5.08
CA THR A 271 -1.64 -11.98 -4.36
C THR A 271 -2.92 -11.37 -4.89
N THR A 272 -4.07 -11.86 -4.44
CA THR A 272 -5.37 -11.19 -4.59
C THR A 272 -5.88 -10.80 -3.20
N LEU A 273 -6.90 -9.95 -3.15
CA LEU A 273 -7.52 -9.56 -1.89
C LEU A 273 -8.20 -10.76 -1.19
N GLU A 274 -8.80 -11.68 -1.96
CA GLU A 274 -9.29 -12.98 -1.48
C GLU A 274 -8.19 -13.80 -0.79
N LYS A 275 -7.04 -13.96 -1.44
CA LYS A 275 -5.92 -14.72 -0.88
C LYS A 275 -5.35 -14.05 0.37
N LEU A 276 -5.31 -12.72 0.37
CA LEU A 276 -4.85 -11.93 1.52
C LEU A 276 -5.82 -12.07 2.70
N LEU A 277 -7.12 -11.91 2.47
CA LEU A 277 -8.18 -12.07 3.47
C LEU A 277 -8.16 -13.49 4.05
N THR A 278 -8.08 -14.51 3.19
CA THR A 278 -7.95 -15.91 3.62
C THR A 278 -6.74 -16.11 4.53
N LEU A 279 -5.58 -15.56 4.14
CA LEU A 279 -4.34 -15.69 4.89
C LEU A 279 -4.43 -14.99 6.25
N ILE A 280 -4.99 -13.79 6.31
CA ILE A 280 -5.18 -13.01 7.55
C ILE A 280 -6.13 -13.75 8.49
N LEU A 281 -7.29 -14.20 7.99
CA LEU A 281 -8.28 -14.92 8.79
C LEU A 281 -7.76 -16.28 9.28
N SER A 282 -6.95 -16.98 8.49
CA SER A 282 -6.37 -18.26 8.90
C SER A 282 -5.50 -18.18 10.17
N LYS A 283 -4.90 -17.01 10.44
CA LYS A 283 -4.09 -16.77 11.65
C LYS A 283 -4.92 -16.76 12.92
N GLY A 284 -6.21 -16.42 12.82
CA GLY A 284 -7.18 -16.50 13.92
C GLY A 284 -8.08 -17.73 13.85
N ALA A 285 -7.73 -18.77 13.07
CA ALA A 285 -8.62 -19.91 12.81
C ALA A 285 -10.04 -19.46 12.34
N LEU A 286 -10.08 -18.39 11.53
CA LEU A 286 -11.30 -17.86 10.93
C LEU A 286 -11.35 -18.21 9.44
N THR A 287 -12.57 -18.25 8.92
CA THR A 287 -12.87 -18.39 7.49
C THR A 287 -13.98 -17.42 7.10
N TYR A 288 -14.15 -17.17 5.80
CA TYR A 288 -15.21 -16.30 5.30
C TYR A 288 -16.04 -16.97 4.22
N SER A 289 -17.26 -16.46 4.03
CA SER A 289 -18.13 -16.80 2.91
C SER A 289 -18.79 -15.53 2.37
N VAL A 290 -18.98 -15.46 1.06
CA VAL A 290 -19.68 -14.34 0.41
C VAL A 290 -21.13 -14.76 0.19
N LYS A 291 -22.08 -14.03 0.77
CA LYS A 291 -23.53 -14.24 0.57
C LYS A 291 -24.19 -12.89 0.34
N SER A 292 -25.04 -12.80 -0.68
CA SER A 292 -25.80 -11.58 -0.98
C SER A 292 -24.95 -10.30 -1.06
N ASN A 293 -23.78 -10.39 -1.70
CA ASN A 293 -22.82 -9.29 -1.81
C ASN A 293 -22.30 -8.76 -0.45
N LYS A 294 -22.25 -9.63 0.58
CA LYS A 294 -21.68 -9.34 1.89
C LYS A 294 -20.71 -10.44 2.29
N ILE A 295 -19.69 -10.06 3.06
CA ILE A 295 -18.68 -10.99 3.58
C ILE A 295 -19.11 -11.41 4.99
N HIS A 296 -19.29 -12.70 5.19
CA HIS A 296 -19.61 -13.30 6.49
C HIS A 296 -18.40 -14.06 7.02
N ILE A 297 -17.95 -13.72 8.22
CA ILE A 297 -16.78 -14.33 8.89
C ILE A 297 -17.27 -15.29 9.99
N GLN A 298 -16.72 -16.50 10.00
CA GLN A 298 -17.05 -17.56 10.94
C GLN A 298 -15.78 -18.31 11.40
N ARG A 299 -15.84 -19.00 12.55
CA ARG A 299 -14.71 -19.83 13.01
C ARG A 299 -14.57 -21.01 12.07
N MET A 300 -13.34 -21.42 11.82
CA MET A 300 -13.04 -22.63 11.07
C MET A 300 -13.50 -23.82 11.91
N THR A 301 -14.58 -24.47 11.52
CA THR A 301 -14.98 -25.76 12.10
C THR A 301 -13.94 -26.79 11.69
N SER A 302 -13.28 -27.41 12.68
CA SER A 302 -12.40 -28.56 12.42
C SER A 302 -13.19 -29.60 11.61
N PRO A 303 -12.61 -30.16 10.54
CA PRO A 303 -13.20 -31.31 9.86
C PRO A 303 -13.30 -32.52 10.81
#